data_AF-A0AAW0Z6A1-F1
#
_entry.id   AF-A0AAW0Z6A1-F1
#
_cell.length_a   1.000
_cell.length_b   1.000
_cell.length_c   1.000
_cell.angle_alpha   90.00
_cell.angle_beta   90.00
_cell.angle_gamma   90.00
#
_symmetry.space_group_name_H-M   'P 1'
#
loop_
_entity.id
_entity.type
_entity.pdbx_description
1 polymer ?
#
loop_
_entity_poly.entity_id
_entity_poly.type
_entity_poly.pdbx_seq_one_letter_code
_entity_poly.pdbx_strand_id
1 'polypeptide(L)'
;MSDLFNQAVNAATSAANTAVNTAATLANQATTLATNAANSETASNVTAQAKSLGAQGVSAAGNLAGQAHAQAHALAPGIVPAPGTINTSAGAGGEIDNRGDLSPTDEVGKAKFEKLFESRTSPNELQEKGILKGKPGDALAGKKAELEKAMTKDVLDKEIAQRPAPEELVKKGILQPDNAPLSQ
;
A
#
# COMPACT_ATOMS: atom_id res chain seq x y z
N MET A 1 25.83 -9.71 47.11
CA MET A 1 26.13 -8.25 47.20
C MET A 1 27.23 -7.83 46.24
N SER A 2 28.24 -8.68 45.98
CA SER A 2 29.34 -8.41 45.05
C SER A 2 28.93 -8.32 43.58
N ASP A 3 28.00 -9.16 43.11
CA ASP A 3 27.66 -9.24 41.68
C ASP A 3 26.90 -8.00 41.18
N LEU A 4 25.99 -7.47 41.99
CA LEU A 4 25.25 -6.24 41.65
C LEU A 4 26.18 -5.02 41.60
N PHE A 5 27.15 -4.95 42.52
CA PHE A 5 28.14 -3.88 42.53
C PHE A 5 29.07 -3.98 41.31
N ASN A 6 29.58 -5.17 40.98
CA ASN A 6 30.41 -5.39 39.80
C ASN A 6 29.65 -5.11 38.49
N GLN A 7 28.37 -5.48 38.42
CA GLN A 7 27.52 -5.19 37.28
C GLN A 7 27.27 -3.67 37.11
N ALA A 8 27.03 -2.95 38.21
CA ALA A 8 26.88 -1.50 38.19
C ALA A 8 28.17 -0.79 37.75
N VAL A 9 29.33 -1.26 38.20
CA VAL A 9 30.64 -0.73 37.79
C VAL A 9 30.89 -0.97 36.29
N ASN A 10 30.56 -2.15 35.77
CA ASN A 10 30.71 -2.45 34.33
C ASN A 10 29.76 -1.60 33.45
N ALA A 11 28.52 -1.40 33.91
CA ALA A 11 27.55 -0.54 33.24
C ALA A 11 28.01 0.93 33.23
N ALA A 12 28.50 1.44 34.37
CA ALA A 12 29.04 2.80 34.48
C ALA A 12 30.28 2.99 33.59
N THR A 13 31.16 2.00 33.53
CA THR A 13 32.36 2.03 32.66
C THR A 13 31.97 2.05 31.18
N SER A 14 30.97 1.26 30.78
CA SER A 14 30.47 1.24 29.40
C SER A 14 29.80 2.57 29.02
N ALA A 15 28.98 3.14 29.91
CA ALA A 15 28.35 4.44 29.71
C ALA A 15 29.37 5.58 29.60
N ALA A 16 30.41 5.56 30.45
CA ALA A 16 31.50 6.53 30.38
C ALA A 16 32.26 6.45 29.06
N ASN A 17 32.59 5.24 28.60
CA ASN A 17 33.26 5.04 27.31
C ASN A 17 32.40 5.51 26.13
N THR A 18 31.10 5.23 26.14
CA THR A 18 30.17 5.72 25.12
C THR A 18 30.12 7.24 25.13
N ALA A 19 29.96 7.87 26.29
CA ALA A 19 29.92 9.33 26.42
C ALA A 19 31.22 9.99 25.91
N VAL A 20 32.39 9.42 26.25
CA VAL A 20 33.70 9.91 25.78
C VAL A 20 33.82 9.80 24.26
N ASN A 21 33.42 8.67 23.68
CA ASN A 21 33.48 8.47 22.23
C ASN A 21 32.50 9.39 21.48
N THR A 22 31.29 9.60 22.02
CA THR A 22 30.31 10.55 21.47
C THR A 22 30.83 11.99 21.56
N ALA A 23 31.41 12.38 22.70
CA ALA A 23 32.00 13.70 22.87
C ALA A 23 33.17 13.94 21.92
N ALA A 24 34.06 12.95 21.74
CA ALA A 24 35.15 13.02 20.78
C ALA A 24 34.65 13.16 19.34
N THR A 25 33.59 12.45 18.97
CA THR A 25 32.98 12.55 17.63
C THR A 25 32.34 13.92 17.40
N LEU A 26 31.59 14.43 18.40
CA LEU A 26 30.95 15.75 18.33
C LEU A 26 31.98 16.88 18.28
N ALA A 27 33.08 16.78 19.04
CA ALA A 27 34.16 17.76 19.03
C ALA A 27 34.82 17.87 17.64
N ASN A 28 35.15 16.73 17.02
CA ASN A 28 35.71 16.71 15.67
C ASN A 28 34.73 17.29 14.63
N GLN A 29 33.43 17.02 14.77
CA GLN A 29 32.40 17.59 13.90
C GLN A 29 32.23 19.10 14.08
N ALA A 30 32.28 19.60 15.31
CA ALA A 30 32.23 21.03 15.59
C ALA A 30 33.42 21.78 14.97
N THR A 31 34.61 21.18 15.02
CA THR A 31 35.81 21.71 14.34
C THR A 31 35.63 21.74 12.81
N THR A 32 35.00 20.72 12.22
CA THR A 32 34.67 20.72 10.78
C THR A 32 33.64 21.79 10.42
N LEU A 33 32.59 21.98 11.23
CA LEU A 33 31.59 23.05 11.02
C LEU A 33 32.22 24.44 11.09
N ALA A 34 33.09 24.68 12.09
CA ALA A 34 33.77 25.97 12.25
C ALA A 34 34.69 26.28 11.07
N THR A 35 35.37 25.27 10.53
CA THR A 35 36.26 25.42 9.35
C THR A 35 35.47 25.66 8.07
N ASN A 36 34.31 25.01 7.92
CA ASN A 36 33.43 25.17 6.76
C ASN A 36 32.67 26.50 6.76
N ALA A 37 32.30 27.03 7.93
CA ALA A 37 31.62 28.33 8.06
C ALA A 37 32.53 29.52 7.67
N ALA A 38 33.86 29.35 7.76
CA ALA A 38 34.83 30.36 7.32
C ALA A 38 34.95 30.46 5.79
N ASN A 39 34.50 29.44 5.04
CA ASN A 39 34.61 29.37 3.58
C ASN A 39 33.21 29.40 2.93
N SER A 40 32.88 30.50 2.26
CA SER A 40 31.55 30.90 1.75
C SER A 40 30.87 29.93 0.74
N GLU A 41 30.26 28.82 1.20
CA GLU A 41 29.31 27.98 0.43
C GLU A 41 28.08 27.53 1.28
N THR A 42 27.38 28.51 1.86
CA THR A 42 26.66 28.32 3.15
C THR A 42 25.27 27.68 3.09
N ALA A 43 24.68 27.35 1.93
CA ALA A 43 23.30 26.83 1.88
C ALA A 43 23.21 25.33 1.54
N SER A 44 23.88 24.90 0.47
CA SER A 44 23.81 23.50 0.02
C SER A 44 24.63 22.57 0.93
N ASN A 45 25.83 23.02 1.33
CA ASN A 45 26.69 22.27 2.24
C ASN A 45 26.10 22.19 3.65
N VAL A 46 25.48 23.27 4.15
CA VAL A 46 24.82 23.27 5.46
C VAL A 46 23.60 22.34 5.48
N THR A 47 22.80 22.30 4.42
CA THR A 47 21.64 21.39 4.34
C THR A 47 22.08 19.92 4.23
N ALA A 48 23.08 19.63 3.40
CA ALA A 48 23.64 18.28 3.28
C ALA A 48 24.32 17.81 4.57
N GLN A 49 25.03 18.71 5.25
CA GLN A 49 25.66 18.44 6.54
C GLN A 49 24.61 18.26 7.64
N ALA A 50 23.58 19.10 7.72
CA ALA A 50 22.48 18.94 8.67
C ALA A 50 21.72 17.62 8.47
N LYS A 51 21.52 17.19 7.22
CA LYS A 51 20.91 15.89 6.91
C LYS A 51 21.81 14.72 7.32
N SER A 52 23.12 14.81 7.10
CA SER A 52 24.09 13.81 7.54
C SER A 52 24.16 13.73 9.07
N LEU A 53 24.20 14.87 9.77
CA LEU A 53 24.15 14.96 11.22
C LEU A 53 22.83 14.41 11.79
N GLY A 54 21.71 14.73 11.16
CA GLY A 54 20.41 14.16 11.50
C GLY A 54 20.41 12.64 11.37
N ALA A 55 20.95 12.10 10.27
CA ALA A 55 21.08 10.66 10.08
C ALA A 55 22.01 10.00 11.12
N GLN A 56 23.17 10.61 11.40
CA GLN A 56 24.11 10.13 12.42
C GLN A 56 23.51 10.16 13.82
N GLY A 57 22.75 11.21 14.16
CA GLY A 57 22.03 11.32 15.43
C GLY A 57 20.96 10.24 15.58
N VAL A 58 20.20 9.95 14.52
CA VAL A 58 19.20 8.87 14.51
C VAL A 58 19.87 7.50 14.65
N SER A 59 20.98 7.24 13.94
CA SER A 59 21.72 5.97 14.08
C SER A 59 22.37 5.81 15.45
N ALA A 60 22.94 6.87 16.02
CA ALA A 60 23.54 6.84 17.36
C ALA A 60 22.47 6.60 18.44
N ALA A 61 21.31 7.26 18.34
CA ALA A 61 20.18 7.03 19.22
C ALA A 61 19.62 5.61 19.08
N GLY A 62 19.53 5.09 17.85
CA GLY A 62 19.11 3.70 17.59
C GLY A 62 20.06 2.68 18.19
N ASN A 63 21.38 2.88 18.04
CA ASN A 63 22.40 2.00 18.62
C ASN A 63 22.37 2.05 20.16
N LEU A 64 22.24 3.24 20.77
CA LEU A 64 22.14 3.38 22.22
C LEU A 64 20.85 2.76 22.76
N ALA A 65 19.72 2.95 22.07
CA ALA A 65 18.45 2.32 22.41
C ALA A 65 18.54 0.80 22.30
N GLY A 66 19.18 0.27 21.25
CA GLY A 66 19.45 -1.17 21.09
C GLY A 66 20.34 -1.73 22.20
N GLN A 67 21.40 -1.02 22.58
CA GLN A 67 22.29 -1.40 23.70
C GLN A 67 21.56 -1.38 25.04
N ALA A 68 20.77 -0.35 25.32
CA ALA A 68 19.96 -0.26 26.53
C ALA A 68 18.89 -1.36 26.58
N HIS A 69 18.27 -1.67 25.44
CA HIS A 69 17.31 -2.75 25.32
C HIS A 69 17.95 -4.13 25.56
N ALA A 70 19.11 -4.40 24.97
CA ALA A 70 19.86 -5.63 25.21
C ALA A 70 20.31 -5.77 26.67
N GLN A 71 20.73 -4.67 27.30
CA GLN A 71 21.11 -4.64 28.71
C GLN A 71 19.91 -4.87 29.64
N ALA A 72 18.73 -4.31 29.30
CA ALA A 72 17.49 -4.56 30.04
C ALA A 72 17.03 -6.01 29.92
N HIS A 73 17.15 -6.61 28.72
CA HIS A 73 16.85 -8.02 28.51
C HIS A 73 17.78 -8.95 29.31
N ALA A 74 19.09 -8.65 29.37
CA ALA A 74 20.04 -9.41 30.19
C ALA A 74 19.71 -9.36 31.69
N LEU A 75 19.06 -8.28 32.14
CA LEU A 75 18.65 -8.10 33.54
C LEU A 75 17.33 -8.80 33.89
N ALA A 76 16.46 -9.05 32.92
CA ALA A 76 15.17 -9.72 33.11
C ALA A 76 14.76 -10.58 31.88
N PRO A 77 15.29 -11.81 31.76
CA PRO A 77 15.11 -12.67 30.57
C PRO A 77 13.67 -13.18 30.34
N GLY A 78 12.75 -12.98 31.28
CA GLY A 78 11.40 -13.55 31.27
C GLY A 78 10.29 -12.63 30.73
N ILE A 79 10.60 -11.38 30.39
CA ILE A 79 9.64 -10.42 29.83
C ILE A 79 9.81 -10.39 28.31
N VAL A 80 8.81 -10.87 27.58
CA VAL A 80 8.77 -10.78 26.10
C VAL A 80 8.50 -9.31 25.71
N PRO A 81 9.31 -8.69 24.83
CA PRO A 81 9.09 -7.31 24.39
C PRO A 81 7.74 -7.14 23.68
N ALA A 82 7.04 -6.03 23.95
CA ALA A 82 5.89 -5.63 23.15
C ALA A 82 6.34 -5.30 21.71
N PRO A 83 5.57 -5.70 20.67
CA PRO A 83 5.95 -5.42 19.29
C PRO A 83 5.99 -3.90 19.07
N GLY A 84 7.18 -3.38 18.76
CA GLY A 84 7.39 -1.95 18.53
C GLY A 84 6.57 -1.44 17.34
N THR A 85 6.03 -0.23 17.48
CA THR A 85 5.41 0.49 16.36
C THR A 85 6.44 0.76 15.27
N ILE A 86 6.11 0.32 14.07
CA ILE A 86 6.96 0.25 12.87
C ILE A 86 7.39 1.66 12.42
N ASN A 87 8.69 1.95 12.46
CA ASN A 87 9.31 3.01 11.65
C ASN A 87 9.92 2.36 10.40
N THR A 88 9.42 2.73 9.22
CA THR A 88 9.69 2.10 7.93
C THR A 88 11.02 2.49 7.29
N SER A 89 12.09 2.70 8.06
CA SER A 89 13.42 2.86 7.48
C SER A 89 14.51 2.33 8.40
N ALA A 90 15.27 1.36 7.88
CA ALA A 90 16.43 0.70 8.49
C ALA A 90 16.11 -0.48 9.42
N GLY A 91 15.88 -1.64 8.79
CA GLY A 91 16.52 -2.91 9.13
C GLY A 91 16.74 -3.25 10.60
N ALA A 92 15.67 -3.56 11.32
CA ALA A 92 15.64 -4.61 12.36
C ALA A 92 14.20 -4.77 12.88
N GLY A 93 13.58 -5.93 12.61
CA GLY A 93 12.34 -6.37 13.26
C GLY A 93 11.06 -6.24 12.42
N GLY A 94 10.43 -7.38 12.14
CA GLY A 94 9.07 -7.45 11.59
C GLY A 94 8.99 -7.26 10.07
N GLU A 95 9.74 -8.06 9.30
CA GLU A 95 9.50 -8.18 7.87
C GLU A 95 8.10 -8.78 7.67
N ILE A 96 7.17 -7.98 7.14
CA ILE A 96 5.85 -8.47 6.76
C ILE A 96 6.09 -9.57 5.75
N ASP A 97 5.65 -10.79 6.07
CA ASP A 97 5.79 -11.93 5.18
C ASP A 97 4.87 -11.75 3.97
N ASN A 98 5.41 -11.11 2.94
CA ASN A 98 4.70 -10.84 1.69
C ASN A 98 4.72 -12.06 0.74
N ARG A 99 5.25 -13.22 1.17
CA ARG A 99 5.38 -14.41 0.33
C ARG A 99 4.02 -14.84 -0.21
N GLY A 100 3.77 -14.51 -1.48
CA GLY A 100 2.53 -14.86 -2.19
C GLY A 100 1.51 -13.73 -2.35
N ASP A 101 1.88 -12.48 -2.07
CA ASP A 101 1.08 -11.27 -2.33
C ASP A 101 0.99 -10.90 -3.83
N LEU A 102 1.52 -11.75 -4.73
CA LEU A 102 1.62 -11.52 -6.18
C LEU A 102 2.50 -10.30 -6.54
N SER A 103 3.34 -9.82 -5.62
CA SER A 103 4.31 -8.77 -5.91
C SER A 103 5.33 -9.24 -6.95
N PRO A 104 5.78 -8.34 -7.85
CA PRO A 104 6.84 -8.65 -8.81
C PRO A 104 8.21 -8.91 -8.17
N THR A 105 8.37 -8.58 -6.89
CA THR A 105 9.64 -8.69 -6.15
C THR A 105 9.88 -10.12 -5.65
N ASP A 106 8.83 -10.91 -5.45
CA ASP A 106 8.92 -12.28 -4.95
C ASP A 106 8.78 -13.30 -6.10
N GLU A 107 9.76 -14.19 -6.25
CA GLU A 107 9.75 -15.23 -7.29
C GLU A 107 8.51 -16.14 -7.22
N VAL A 108 8.06 -16.49 -6.01
CA VAL A 108 6.85 -17.30 -5.81
C VAL A 108 5.58 -16.54 -6.20
N GLY A 109 5.53 -15.24 -5.90
CA GLY A 109 4.43 -14.34 -6.27
C GLY A 109 4.35 -14.18 -7.78
N LYS A 110 5.49 -13.93 -8.42
CA LYS A 110 5.66 -13.84 -9.87
C LYS A 110 5.22 -15.12 -10.60
N ALA A 111 5.62 -16.29 -10.12
CA ALA A 111 5.21 -17.56 -10.73
C ALA A 111 3.70 -17.79 -10.64
N LYS A 112 3.07 -17.42 -9.51
CA LYS A 112 1.60 -17.47 -9.36
C LYS A 112 0.91 -16.46 -10.28
N PHE A 113 1.46 -15.25 -10.39
CA PHE A 113 0.94 -14.22 -11.28
C PHE A 113 0.96 -14.66 -12.74
N GLU A 114 2.09 -15.19 -13.22
CA GLU A 114 2.23 -15.67 -14.61
C GLU A 114 1.17 -16.74 -14.93
N LYS A 115 0.99 -17.72 -14.04
CA LYS A 115 -0.05 -18.75 -14.17
C LYS A 115 -1.47 -18.17 -14.29
N LEU A 116 -1.79 -17.15 -13.48
CA LEU A 116 -3.09 -16.48 -13.55
C LEU A 116 -3.25 -15.68 -14.85
N PHE A 117 -2.17 -15.05 -15.31
CA PHE A 117 -2.15 -14.27 -16.53
C PHE A 117 -2.36 -15.13 -17.78
N GLU A 118 -1.76 -16.32 -17.83
CA GLU A 118 -2.00 -17.31 -18.90
C GLU A 118 -3.47 -17.72 -18.98
N SER A 119 -4.13 -17.87 -17.83
CA SER A 119 -5.54 -18.27 -17.74
C SER A 119 -6.54 -17.13 -18.00
N ARG A 120 -6.07 -15.92 -18.31
CA ARG A 120 -6.94 -14.75 -18.47
C ARG A 120 -7.79 -14.85 -19.75
N THR A 121 -9.06 -14.51 -19.63
CA THR A 121 -9.98 -14.39 -20.77
C THR A 121 -9.68 -13.13 -21.60
N SER A 122 -9.89 -13.19 -22.92
CA SER A 122 -9.67 -12.04 -23.79
C SER A 122 -10.69 -10.92 -23.52
N PRO A 123 -10.35 -9.63 -23.77
CA PRO A 123 -11.28 -8.52 -23.56
C PRO A 123 -12.58 -8.63 -24.38
N ASN A 124 -12.52 -9.21 -25.58
CA ASN A 124 -13.68 -9.39 -26.44
C ASN A 124 -14.66 -10.41 -25.85
N GLU A 125 -14.15 -11.55 -25.37
CA GLU A 125 -14.98 -12.56 -24.70
C GLU A 125 -15.66 -12.00 -23.43
N LEU A 126 -15.00 -11.07 -22.73
CA LEU A 126 -15.62 -10.39 -21.59
C LEU A 126 -16.75 -9.44 -22.00
N GLN A 127 -16.68 -8.84 -23.19
CA GLN A 127 -17.77 -8.03 -23.76
C GLN A 127 -18.93 -8.91 -24.20
N GLU A 128 -18.64 -10.01 -24.89
CA GLU A 128 -19.66 -10.99 -25.31
C GLU A 128 -20.41 -11.59 -24.12
N LYS A 129 -19.70 -11.85 -23.01
CA LYS A 129 -20.29 -12.30 -21.74
C LYS A 129 -21.02 -11.19 -20.96
N GLY A 130 -21.05 -9.96 -21.47
CA GLY A 130 -21.69 -8.82 -20.82
C GLY A 130 -21.00 -8.32 -19.54
N ILE A 131 -19.79 -8.80 -19.26
CA ILE A 131 -19.00 -8.41 -18.08
C ILE A 131 -18.37 -7.03 -18.33
N LEU A 132 -17.76 -6.85 -19.50
CA LEU A 132 -17.12 -5.60 -19.90
C LEU A 132 -18.09 -4.79 -20.79
N LYS A 133 -18.48 -3.59 -20.35
CA LYS A 133 -19.49 -2.77 -21.04
C LYS A 133 -18.99 -2.03 -22.28
N GLY A 134 -17.67 -1.99 -22.52
CA GLY A 134 -17.07 -1.22 -23.60
C GLY A 134 -15.61 -1.54 -23.81
N LYS A 135 -14.89 -0.68 -24.55
CA LYS A 135 -13.45 -0.88 -24.76
C LYS A 135 -12.69 -0.75 -23.42
N PRO A 136 -11.61 -1.53 -23.22
CA PRO A 136 -10.76 -1.37 -22.04
C PRO A 136 -10.26 0.07 -21.92
N GLY A 137 -10.41 0.67 -20.73
CA GLY A 137 -10.02 2.06 -20.47
C GLY A 137 -11.05 3.13 -20.82
N ASP A 138 -12.22 2.78 -21.37
CA ASP A 138 -13.31 3.76 -21.56
C ASP A 138 -14.03 4.03 -20.24
N ALA A 139 -13.65 5.11 -19.56
CA ALA A 139 -14.24 5.53 -18.29
C ALA A 139 -15.74 5.85 -18.39
N LEU A 140 -16.25 6.16 -19.60
CA LEU A 140 -17.65 6.52 -19.82
C LEU A 140 -18.51 5.34 -20.29
N ALA A 141 -17.95 4.15 -20.50
CA ALA A 141 -18.68 2.98 -21.00
C ALA A 141 -19.90 2.66 -20.13
N GLY A 142 -19.79 2.78 -18.81
CA GLY A 142 -20.91 2.57 -17.88
C GLY A 142 -22.05 3.57 -18.09
N LYS A 143 -21.71 4.85 -18.33
CA LYS A 143 -22.70 5.91 -18.54
C LYS A 143 -23.36 5.84 -19.91
N LYS A 144 -22.64 5.43 -20.94
CA LYS A 144 -23.21 5.15 -22.27
C LYS A 144 -24.24 4.02 -22.21
N ALA A 145 -23.89 2.89 -21.56
CA ALA A 145 -24.82 1.78 -21.38
C ALA A 145 -26.07 2.16 -20.56
N GLU A 146 -25.90 3.03 -19.55
CA GLU A 146 -27.01 3.57 -18.76
C GLU A 146 -27.95 4.44 -19.61
N LEU A 147 -27.40 5.29 -20.47
CA LEU A 147 -28.17 6.11 -21.41
C LEU A 147 -28.93 5.25 -22.43
N GLU A 148 -28.26 4.26 -23.05
CA GLU A 148 -28.88 3.34 -24.00
C GLU A 148 -30.03 2.56 -23.35
N LYS A 149 -29.87 2.14 -22.09
CA LYS A 149 -30.93 1.51 -21.31
C LYS A 149 -32.11 2.46 -21.06
N ALA A 150 -31.86 3.73 -20.75
CA ALA A 150 -32.93 4.70 -20.57
C ALA A 150 -33.68 4.97 -21.88
N MET A 151 -32.96 5.14 -22.99
CA MET A 151 -33.56 5.34 -24.31
C MET A 151 -34.42 4.15 -24.74
N THR A 152 -33.92 2.91 -24.56
CA THR A 152 -34.69 1.70 -24.88
C THR A 152 -35.91 1.56 -23.99
N LYS A 153 -35.80 1.91 -22.71
CA LYS A 153 -36.95 1.96 -21.79
C LYS A 153 -38.02 2.94 -22.30
N ASP A 154 -37.64 4.16 -22.66
CA ASP A 154 -38.59 5.17 -23.14
C ASP A 154 -39.28 4.74 -24.45
N VAL A 155 -38.55 4.06 -25.34
CA VAL A 155 -39.12 3.50 -26.58
C VAL A 155 -40.12 2.39 -26.24
N LEU A 156 -39.74 1.44 -25.37
CA LEU A 156 -40.63 0.36 -24.95
C LEU A 156 -41.90 0.88 -24.28
N ASP A 157 -41.78 1.88 -23.41
CA ASP A 157 -42.93 2.47 -22.71
C ASP A 157 -43.91 3.11 -23.72
N LYS A 158 -43.42 3.72 -24.81
CA LYS A 158 -44.27 4.25 -25.91
C LYS A 158 -44.93 3.15 -26.74
N GLU A 159 -44.17 2.14 -27.16
CA GLU A 159 -44.67 1.03 -27.97
C GLU A 159 -45.71 0.18 -27.21
N ILE A 160 -45.51 0.00 -25.90
CA ILE A 160 -46.47 -0.69 -25.04
C ILE A 160 -47.76 0.14 -24.89
N ALA A 161 -47.65 1.47 -24.75
CA ALA A 161 -48.83 2.33 -24.69
C ALA A 161 -49.65 2.34 -25.99
N GLN A 162 -48.99 2.16 -27.14
CA GLN A 162 -49.63 2.08 -28.46
C GLN A 162 -49.95 0.65 -28.91
N ARG A 163 -49.85 -0.33 -28.00
CA ARG A 163 -50.05 -1.74 -28.33
C ARG A 163 -51.45 -1.98 -28.91
N PRO A 164 -51.57 -2.45 -30.17
CA PRO A 164 -52.88 -2.72 -30.79
C PRO A 164 -53.64 -3.82 -30.05
N ALA A 165 -54.96 -3.66 -30.00
CA ALA A 165 -55.85 -4.68 -29.44
C ALA A 165 -55.83 -5.97 -30.32
N PRO A 166 -56.05 -7.16 -29.73
CA PRO A 166 -56.00 -8.41 -30.47
C PRO A 166 -57.00 -8.47 -31.63
N GLU A 167 -58.16 -7.83 -31.51
CA GLU A 167 -59.19 -7.76 -32.54
C GLU A 167 -58.70 -6.99 -33.78
N GLU A 168 -57.92 -5.92 -33.56
CA GLU A 168 -57.31 -5.17 -34.66
C GLU A 168 -56.25 -6.00 -35.40
N LEU A 169 -55.53 -6.87 -34.68
CA LEU A 169 -54.55 -7.78 -35.27
C LEU A 169 -55.24 -8.88 -36.10
N VAL A 170 -56.41 -9.36 -35.67
CA VAL A 170 -57.24 -10.29 -36.46
C VAL A 170 -57.75 -9.62 -37.72
N LYS A 171 -58.25 -8.37 -37.63
CA LYS A 171 -58.71 -7.60 -38.80
C LYS A 171 -57.58 -7.33 -39.81
N LYS A 172 -56.35 -7.15 -39.32
CA LYS A 172 -55.15 -6.99 -40.16
C LYS A 172 -54.60 -8.32 -40.71
N GLY A 173 -55.20 -9.46 -40.35
CA GLY A 173 -54.76 -10.79 -40.78
C GLY A 173 -53.45 -11.27 -40.15
N ILE A 174 -52.97 -10.59 -39.10
CA ILE A 174 -51.74 -10.95 -38.39
C ILE A 174 -52.02 -12.05 -37.35
N LEU A 175 -53.17 -11.98 -36.68
CA LEU A 175 -53.60 -12.95 -35.69
C LEU A 175 -54.76 -13.79 -36.25
N GLN A 176 -54.68 -15.11 -36.08
CA GLN A 176 -55.80 -15.99 -36.44
C GLN A 176 -56.91 -15.87 -35.38
N PRO A 177 -58.20 -15.86 -35.76
CA PRO A 177 -59.31 -15.65 -34.84
C PRO A 177 -59.36 -16.69 -33.71
N ASP A 178 -58.99 -17.94 -34.00
CA ASP A 178 -58.99 -19.04 -33.02
C ASP A 178 -57.86 -18.93 -31.96
N ASN A 179 -56.85 -18.10 -32.23
CA ASN A 179 -55.70 -17.88 -31.34
C ASN A 179 -55.77 -16.53 -30.61
N ALA A 180 -56.87 -15.79 -30.73
CA ALA A 180 -57.06 -14.55 -29.99
C ALA A 180 -57.28 -14.85 -28.49
N PRO A 181 -56.50 -14.22 -27.59
CA PRO A 181 -56.74 -14.38 -26.16
C PRO A 181 -58.15 -13.86 -25.80
N LEU A 182 -58.88 -14.60 -24.97
CA LEU A 182 -60.16 -14.17 -24.42
C LEU A 182 -59.97 -12.82 -23.74
N SER A 183 -60.73 -11.80 -24.15
CA SER A 183 -60.72 -10.51 -23.50
C SER A 183 -61.13 -10.68 -22.03
N GLN A 184 -60.19 -10.44 -21.12
CA GLN A 184 -60.49 -10.31 -19.69
C GLN A 184 -60.80 -8.85 -19.35
#